data_AF-A0A842UNX9-F1
#
_entry.id   AF-A0A842UNX9-F1
#
_cell.length_a   1.000
_cell.length_b   1.000
_cell.length_c   1.000
_cell.angle_alpha   90.00
_cell.angle_beta   90.00
_cell.angle_gamma   90.00
#
_symmetry.space_group_name_H-M   'P 1'
#
loop_
_entity.id
_entity.type
_entity.pdbx_description
1 polymer ?
#
loop_
_entity_poly.entity_id
_entity_poly.type
_entity_poly.pdbx_seq_one_letter_code
_entity_poly.pdbx_strand_id
1 'polypeptide(L)'
;MAKLKARLESAQHILYHILTHEYDAKQTGMQFHENKIRIDVKSKANLLKIPKQDFEKKVNNVIEKNLPVIKTTYNRSKVPKNIDISMIPKNVKKVKVVEIKGFDIQPCGNPHVDNTLEIGEYRIIERRKKGKDVYRFVGEVVDKGSSKKEKKADKFKLMHAKGVKDFPPEEKIIREKIISSIKSVFENYGFNPFETPVIERLDNLKAKFAAGEESDAFKEIFTFKDQGERDLGLRFELTL
;
A
#
# COMPACT_ATOMS: atom_id res chain seq x y z
N MET A 1 5.59 -6.81 -16.76
CA MET A 1 4.53 -6.90 -15.73
C MET A 1 4.26 -8.33 -15.23
N ALA A 2 4.01 -9.33 -16.09
CA ALA A 2 3.66 -10.70 -15.64
C ALA A 2 4.72 -11.39 -14.76
N LYS A 3 6.01 -11.26 -15.10
CA LYS A 3 7.13 -11.83 -14.34
C LYS A 3 7.23 -11.26 -12.91
N LEU A 4 7.04 -9.95 -12.74
CA LEU A 4 7.07 -9.32 -11.41
C LEU A 4 5.89 -9.77 -10.54
N LYS A 5 4.69 -9.85 -11.12
CA LYS A 5 3.50 -10.36 -10.42
C LYS A 5 3.71 -11.78 -9.90
N ALA A 6 4.33 -12.64 -10.71
CA ALA A 6 4.66 -14.02 -10.35
C ALA A 6 5.63 -14.11 -9.16
N ARG A 7 6.64 -13.23 -9.12
CA ARG A 7 7.60 -13.14 -8.01
C ARG A 7 6.93 -12.68 -6.72
N LEU A 8 6.12 -11.62 -6.81
CA LEU A 8 5.38 -11.06 -5.67
C LEU A 8 4.43 -12.09 -5.06
N GLU A 9 3.66 -12.80 -5.90
CA GLU A 9 2.70 -13.80 -5.41
C GLU A 9 3.42 -14.99 -4.75
N SER A 10 4.49 -15.51 -5.36
CA SER A 10 5.26 -16.59 -4.74
C SER A 10 5.92 -16.17 -3.42
N ALA A 11 6.42 -14.93 -3.31
CA ALA A 11 6.92 -14.42 -2.04
C ALA A 11 5.80 -14.27 -0.99
N GLN A 12 4.60 -13.87 -1.42
CA GLN A 12 3.44 -13.71 -0.57
C GLN A 12 2.93 -15.05 -0.03
N HIS A 13 2.99 -16.13 -0.80
CA HIS A 13 2.74 -17.49 -0.31
C HIS A 13 3.69 -17.85 0.81
N ILE A 14 4.99 -17.59 0.63
CA ILE A 14 6.00 -17.90 1.65
C ILE A 14 5.72 -17.12 2.94
N LEU A 15 5.51 -15.81 2.83
CA LEU A 15 5.18 -14.97 3.99
C LEU A 15 3.89 -15.46 4.66
N TYR A 16 2.84 -15.72 3.89
CA TYR A 16 1.55 -16.12 4.44
C TYR A 16 1.62 -17.49 5.13
N HIS A 17 2.37 -18.43 4.58
CA HIS A 17 2.65 -19.71 5.21
C HIS A 17 3.30 -19.53 6.58
N ILE A 18 4.36 -18.73 6.67
CA ILE A 18 5.05 -18.40 7.93
C ILE A 18 4.07 -17.77 8.93
N LEU A 19 3.31 -16.77 8.47
CA LEU A 19 2.32 -16.08 9.31
C LEU A 19 1.26 -17.03 9.87
N THR A 20 0.80 -17.97 9.06
CA THR A 20 -0.22 -18.96 9.45
C THR A 20 0.32 -19.96 10.47
N HIS A 21 1.47 -20.57 10.19
CA HIS A 21 1.97 -21.70 10.98
C HIS A 21 2.70 -21.28 12.25
N GLU A 22 3.36 -20.12 12.26
CA GLU A 22 4.09 -19.65 13.43
C GLU A 22 3.28 -18.70 14.32
N TYR A 23 2.26 -18.04 13.75
CA TYR A 23 1.54 -16.97 14.44
C TYR A 23 0.01 -17.10 14.37
N ASP A 24 -0.51 -18.26 13.94
CA ASP A 24 -1.97 -18.53 13.81
C ASP A 24 -2.70 -17.39 13.07
N ALA A 25 -2.06 -16.86 12.03
CA ALA A 25 -2.59 -15.72 11.28
C ALA A 25 -3.52 -16.21 10.16
N LYS A 26 -4.68 -15.54 10.02
CA LYS A 26 -5.64 -15.82 8.95
C LYS A 26 -5.72 -14.65 7.99
N GLN A 27 -5.66 -14.92 6.69
CA GLN A 27 -5.79 -13.87 5.68
C GLN A 27 -7.21 -13.26 5.73
N THR A 28 -7.24 -11.94 5.72
CA THR A 28 -8.49 -11.13 5.67
C THR A 28 -8.58 -10.27 4.42
N GLY A 29 -7.48 -10.12 3.66
CA GLY A 29 -7.49 -9.41 2.40
C GLY A 29 -6.12 -9.43 1.72
N MET A 30 -6.13 -9.26 0.40
CA MET A 30 -4.94 -9.21 -0.42
C MET A 30 -5.14 -8.23 -1.58
N GLN A 31 -4.10 -7.51 -1.99
CA GLN A 31 -4.17 -6.62 -3.14
C GLN A 31 -2.80 -6.47 -3.81
N PHE A 32 -2.79 -6.53 -5.14
CA PHE A 32 -1.64 -6.20 -5.96
C PHE A 32 -1.55 -4.70 -6.22
N HIS A 33 -0.33 -4.20 -6.25
CA HIS A 33 0.04 -2.90 -6.80
C HIS A 33 1.16 -3.12 -7.83
N GLU A 34 1.57 -2.07 -8.53
CA GLU A 34 2.53 -2.15 -9.64
C GLU A 34 3.83 -2.89 -9.27
N ASN A 35 4.46 -2.49 -8.15
CA ASN A 35 5.76 -3.04 -7.71
C ASN A 35 5.72 -3.67 -6.31
N LYS A 36 4.53 -3.87 -5.73
CA LYS A 36 4.36 -4.35 -4.36
C LYS A 36 3.08 -5.15 -4.18
N ILE A 37 3.06 -5.99 -3.17
CA ILE A 37 1.87 -6.77 -2.77
C ILE A 37 1.52 -6.49 -1.32
N ARG A 38 0.22 -6.42 -1.05
CA ARG A 38 -0.34 -6.19 0.27
C ARG A 38 -1.10 -7.43 0.73
N ILE A 39 -0.84 -7.86 1.96
CA ILE A 39 -1.68 -8.81 2.70
C ILE A 39 -2.15 -8.20 4.02
N ASP A 40 -3.43 -8.40 4.33
CA ASP A 40 -4.02 -8.11 5.64
C ASP A 40 -4.27 -9.46 6.34
N VAL A 41 -3.72 -9.66 7.53
CA VAL A 41 -3.90 -10.88 8.33
C VAL A 41 -4.46 -10.56 9.71
N LYS A 42 -5.31 -11.45 10.23
CA LYS A 42 -5.78 -11.41 11.62
C LYS A 42 -5.01 -12.43 12.45
N SER A 43 -4.42 -12.00 13.56
CA SER A 43 -3.68 -12.89 14.48
C SER A 43 -3.81 -12.39 15.91
N LYS A 44 -3.95 -13.31 16.87
CA LYS A 44 -3.90 -12.99 18.31
C LYS A 44 -2.51 -12.54 18.75
N ALA A 45 -1.46 -12.99 18.06
CA ALA A 45 -0.10 -12.55 18.32
C ALA A 45 0.09 -11.07 17.93
N ASN A 46 0.89 -10.34 18.70
CA ASN A 46 1.23 -8.96 18.34
C ASN A 46 2.38 -8.94 17.31
N LEU A 47 2.01 -8.99 16.03
CA LEU A 47 2.97 -9.03 14.92
C LEU A 47 3.85 -7.77 14.80
N LEU A 48 3.48 -6.66 15.46
CA LEU A 48 4.32 -5.46 15.50
C LEU A 48 5.48 -5.57 16.49
N LYS A 49 5.39 -6.44 17.51
CA LYS A 49 6.48 -6.68 18.46
C LYS A 49 7.65 -7.46 17.87
N ILE A 50 7.41 -8.23 16.80
CA ILE A 50 8.45 -9.01 16.12
C ILE A 50 9.19 -8.07 15.17
N PRO A 51 10.53 -8.02 15.15
CA PRO A 51 11.28 -7.23 14.18
C PRO A 51 10.87 -7.53 12.74
N LYS A 52 10.75 -6.52 11.88
CA LYS A 52 10.38 -6.75 10.47
C LYS A 52 11.42 -7.63 9.75
N GLN A 53 12.68 -7.48 10.13
CA GLN A 53 13.81 -8.21 9.58
C GLN A 53 13.72 -9.70 9.84
N ASP A 54 13.02 -10.14 10.89
CA ASP A 54 12.89 -11.57 11.18
C ASP A 54 11.93 -12.24 10.18
N PHE A 55 10.87 -11.55 9.78
CA PHE A 55 10.00 -12.02 8.69
C PHE A 55 10.75 -12.04 7.36
N GLU A 56 11.48 -10.96 7.04
CA GLU A 56 12.29 -10.87 5.82
C GLU A 56 13.33 -12.00 5.76
N LYS A 57 14.07 -12.24 6.85
CA LYS A 57 15.02 -13.35 6.95
C LYS A 57 14.36 -14.70 6.73
N LYS A 58 13.23 -14.98 7.38
CA LYS A 58 12.53 -16.26 7.22
C LYS A 58 12.06 -16.49 5.78
N VAL A 59 11.47 -15.47 5.14
CA VAL A 59 11.05 -15.55 3.73
C VAL A 59 12.27 -15.77 2.83
N ASN A 60 13.33 -14.98 2.99
CA ASN A 60 14.53 -15.10 2.18
C ASN A 60 15.26 -16.44 2.39
N ASN A 61 15.27 -16.99 3.60
CA ASN A 61 15.82 -18.32 3.86
C ASN A 61 15.09 -19.42 3.08
N VAL A 62 13.77 -19.29 2.90
CA VAL A 62 13.00 -20.24 2.06
C VAL A 62 13.30 -20.03 0.58
N ILE A 63 13.43 -18.77 0.15
CA ILE A 63 13.83 -18.43 -1.22
C ILE A 63 15.15 -19.10 -1.58
N GLU A 64 16.13 -19.01 -0.69
CA GLU A 64 17.50 -19.53 -0.88
C GLU A 64 17.60 -21.06 -0.90
N LYS A 65 16.56 -21.77 -0.44
CA LYS A 65 16.50 -23.24 -0.54
C LYS A 65 16.29 -23.77 -1.96
N ASN A 66 16.09 -22.89 -2.96
CA ASN A 66 15.98 -23.28 -4.37
C ASN A 66 14.88 -24.33 -4.60
N LEU A 67 13.71 -24.09 -4.01
CA LEU A 67 12.61 -25.04 -4.04
C LEU A 67 11.83 -24.94 -5.37
N PRO A 68 11.51 -26.07 -6.00
CA PRO A 68 10.58 -26.10 -7.13
C PRO A 68 9.19 -25.59 -6.74
N VAL A 69 8.59 -24.78 -7.61
CA VAL A 69 7.21 -24.29 -7.48
C VAL A 69 6.35 -24.96 -8.53
N ILE A 70 5.60 -25.98 -8.10
CA ILE A 70 4.81 -26.86 -8.95
C ILE A 70 3.38 -26.32 -9.02
N LYS A 71 2.80 -26.26 -10.23
CA LYS A 71 1.41 -25.84 -10.45
C LYS A 71 0.64 -27.01 -11.02
N THR A 72 -0.36 -27.47 -10.29
CA THR A 72 -1.22 -28.59 -10.71
C THR A 72 -2.65 -28.11 -10.80
N THR A 73 -3.32 -28.45 -11.90
CA THR A 73 -4.75 -28.14 -12.07
C THR A 73 -5.57 -29.38 -11.83
N TYR A 74 -6.47 -29.32 -10.86
CA TYR A 74 -7.40 -30.39 -10.52
C TYR A 74 -8.81 -30.05 -10.97
N ASN A 75 -9.61 -31.06 -11.29
CA ASN A 75 -11.06 -30.88 -11.20
C ASN A 75 -11.43 -30.68 -9.73
N ARG A 76 -12.39 -29.79 -9.42
CA ARG A 76 -12.75 -29.41 -8.04
C ARG A 76 -13.04 -30.63 -7.14
N SER A 77 -13.69 -31.66 -7.68
CA SER A 77 -13.99 -32.91 -6.96
C SER A 77 -12.79 -33.81 -6.68
N LYS A 78 -11.65 -33.56 -7.36
CA LYS A 78 -10.40 -34.33 -7.25
C LYS A 78 -9.30 -33.57 -6.50
N VAL A 79 -9.59 -32.38 -5.96
CA VAL A 79 -8.62 -31.67 -5.13
C VAL A 79 -8.35 -32.50 -3.85
N PRO A 80 -7.09 -32.73 -3.47
CA PRO A 80 -6.76 -33.43 -2.23
C PRO A 80 -7.47 -32.82 -1.01
N LYS A 81 -8.01 -33.68 -0.13
CA LYS A 81 -8.84 -33.25 1.02
C LYS A 81 -8.11 -32.36 2.03
N ASN A 82 -6.78 -32.43 2.07
CA ASN A 82 -5.93 -31.60 2.93
C ASN A 82 -5.75 -30.17 2.39
N ILE A 83 -6.27 -29.84 1.22
CA ILE A 83 -6.19 -28.50 0.63
C ILE A 83 -7.54 -27.81 0.80
N ASP A 84 -7.56 -26.73 1.56
CA ASP A 84 -8.78 -25.95 1.79
C ASP A 84 -9.17 -25.16 0.53
N ILE A 85 -10.34 -25.48 -0.03
CA ILE A 85 -10.94 -24.80 -1.19
C ILE A 85 -12.22 -24.02 -0.83
N SER A 86 -12.46 -23.79 0.47
CA SER A 86 -13.65 -23.10 0.99
C SER A 86 -13.81 -21.70 0.42
N MET A 87 -12.70 -20.99 0.20
CA MET A 87 -12.68 -19.64 -0.36
C MET A 87 -12.89 -19.60 -1.88
N ILE A 88 -12.90 -20.74 -2.56
CA ILE A 88 -13.08 -20.80 -4.02
C ILE A 88 -14.56 -20.95 -4.36
N PRO A 89 -15.13 -20.04 -5.17
CA PRO A 89 -16.53 -20.10 -5.60
C PRO A 89 -16.94 -21.48 -6.16
N LYS A 90 -18.14 -21.96 -5.80
CA LYS A 90 -18.62 -23.32 -6.13
C LYS A 90 -18.72 -23.59 -7.64
N ASN A 91 -18.91 -22.55 -8.45
CA ASN A 91 -18.99 -22.62 -9.91
C ASN A 91 -17.63 -22.90 -10.57
N VAL A 92 -16.50 -22.73 -9.86
CA VAL A 92 -15.17 -23.01 -10.40
C VAL A 92 -14.93 -24.52 -10.46
N LYS A 93 -14.99 -25.07 -11.68
CA LYS A 93 -14.83 -26.53 -11.93
C LYS A 93 -13.38 -27.00 -11.90
N LYS A 94 -12.42 -26.14 -12.28
CA LYS A 94 -10.98 -26.43 -12.30
C LYS A 94 -10.27 -25.55 -11.29
N VAL A 95 -9.57 -26.17 -10.34
CA VAL A 95 -8.83 -25.48 -9.27
C VAL A 95 -7.35 -25.64 -9.53
N LYS A 96 -6.65 -24.50 -9.64
CA LYS A 96 -5.19 -24.46 -9.71
C LYS A 96 -4.65 -24.48 -8.28
N VAL A 97 -3.79 -25.46 -8.01
CA VAL A 97 -3.05 -25.62 -6.75
C VAL A 97 -1.59 -25.33 -7.05
N VAL A 98 -0.97 -24.57 -6.16
CA VAL A 98 0.44 -24.22 -6.21
C VAL A 98 1.11 -24.84 -5.00
N GLU A 99 2.17 -25.59 -5.25
CA GLU A 99 3.01 -26.22 -4.23
C GLU A 99 4.42 -25.64 -4.32
N ILE A 100 4.89 -25.02 -3.24
CA ILE A 100 6.31 -24.78 -3.01
C ILE A 100 6.83 -26.04 -2.32
N LYS A 101 7.58 -26.87 -3.05
CA LYS A 101 7.86 -28.26 -2.67
C LYS A 101 8.38 -28.37 -1.23
N GLY A 102 7.65 -29.14 -0.41
CA GLY A 102 8.00 -29.39 0.99
C GLY A 102 7.86 -28.18 1.93
N PHE A 103 7.22 -27.10 1.48
CA PHE A 103 7.02 -25.89 2.27
C PHE A 103 5.55 -25.46 2.30
N ASP A 104 4.93 -25.16 1.16
CA ASP A 104 3.57 -24.63 1.10
C ASP A 104 2.74 -25.32 0.03
N ILE A 105 1.44 -25.53 0.28
CA ILE A 105 0.49 -26.03 -0.72
C ILE A 105 -0.85 -25.32 -0.56
N GLN A 106 -1.23 -24.51 -1.56
CA GLN A 106 -2.42 -23.66 -1.49
C GLN A 106 -3.10 -23.55 -2.85
N PRO A 107 -4.44 -23.42 -2.91
CA PRO A 107 -5.10 -23.10 -4.15
C PRO A 107 -4.86 -21.64 -4.52
N CYS A 108 -4.31 -21.39 -5.71
CA CYS A 108 -4.07 -20.05 -6.20
C CYS A 108 -4.22 -19.96 -7.72
N GLY A 109 -4.98 -18.97 -8.18
CA GLY A 109 -5.21 -18.71 -9.61
C GLY A 109 -4.19 -17.77 -10.26
N ASN A 110 -3.32 -17.13 -9.48
CA ASN A 110 -2.35 -16.16 -9.98
C ASN A 110 -1.14 -16.83 -10.66
N PRO A 111 -0.34 -16.06 -11.44
CA PRO A 111 0.94 -16.53 -11.93
C PRO A 111 1.95 -16.70 -10.78
N HIS A 112 2.90 -17.63 -10.94
CA HIS A 112 3.96 -17.93 -9.97
C HIS A 112 5.25 -18.26 -10.71
N VAL A 113 6.40 -17.96 -10.10
CA VAL A 113 7.72 -18.41 -10.59
C VAL A 113 7.83 -19.92 -10.60
N ASP A 114 8.74 -20.51 -11.36
CA ASP A 114 8.97 -21.96 -11.43
C ASP A 114 9.91 -22.47 -10.34
N ASN A 115 10.75 -21.59 -9.81
CA ASN A 115 11.63 -21.86 -8.67
C ASN A 115 11.69 -20.68 -7.71
N THR A 116 11.83 -20.94 -6.40
CA THR A 116 11.90 -19.87 -5.40
C THR A 116 13.07 -18.91 -5.60
N LEU A 117 14.20 -19.31 -6.20
CA LEU A 117 15.32 -18.40 -6.49
C LEU A 117 14.96 -17.26 -7.45
N GLU A 118 13.99 -17.47 -8.34
CA GLU A 118 13.54 -16.45 -9.28
C GLU A 118 12.81 -15.28 -8.60
N ILE A 119 12.41 -15.46 -7.33
CA ILE A 119 11.76 -14.41 -6.53
C ILE A 119 12.72 -13.23 -6.34
N GLY A 120 14.01 -13.48 -6.15
CA GLY A 120 15.01 -12.47 -5.76
C GLY A 120 15.07 -12.27 -4.24
N GLU A 121 15.18 -11.03 -3.77
CA GLU A 121 15.19 -10.70 -2.35
C GLU A 121 13.84 -10.08 -1.94
N TYR A 122 13.20 -10.65 -0.93
CA TYR A 122 11.95 -10.13 -0.38
C TYR A 122 12.21 -9.10 0.73
N ARG A 123 11.45 -7.98 0.68
CA ARG A 123 11.52 -6.90 1.67
C ARG A 123 10.14 -6.45 2.10
N ILE A 124 10.01 -6.03 3.35
CA ILE A 124 8.80 -5.42 3.90
C ILE A 124 8.98 -3.90 3.86
N ILE A 125 8.23 -3.26 2.97
CA ILE A 125 8.16 -1.79 2.82
C ILE A 125 7.38 -1.19 3.98
N GLU A 126 6.27 -1.82 4.34
CA GLU A 126 5.37 -1.30 5.35
C GLU A 126 4.76 -2.43 6.19
N ARG A 127 4.65 -2.21 7.49
CA ARG A 127 3.89 -3.07 8.39
C ARG A 127 3.17 -2.22 9.43
N ARG A 128 1.85 -2.36 9.54
CA ARG A 128 1.03 -1.58 10.49
C ARG A 128 -0.15 -2.38 11.03
N LYS A 129 -0.70 -1.94 12.17
CA LYS A 129 -2.00 -2.43 12.67
C LYS A 129 -3.11 -1.63 11.99
N LYS A 130 -4.12 -2.32 11.44
CA LYS A 130 -5.29 -1.73 10.73
C LYS A 130 -6.53 -1.67 11.63
N GLY A 131 -6.61 -2.53 12.64
CA GLY A 131 -7.74 -2.63 13.54
C GLY A 131 -7.47 -3.64 14.65
N LYS A 132 -8.53 -4.08 15.35
CA LYS A 132 -8.41 -5.10 16.41
C LYS A 132 -7.84 -6.40 15.83
N ASP A 133 -6.60 -6.68 16.19
CA ASP A 133 -5.83 -7.88 15.82
C ASP A 133 -5.63 -8.09 14.32
N VAL A 134 -5.82 -7.05 13.51
CA VAL A 134 -5.58 -7.07 12.06
C VAL A 134 -4.32 -6.28 11.74
N TYR A 135 -3.38 -6.94 11.08
CA TYR A 135 -2.09 -6.40 10.68
C TYR A 135 -1.97 -6.40 9.16
N ARG A 136 -1.42 -5.33 8.62
CA ARG A 136 -1.15 -5.15 7.20
C ARG A 136 0.35 -5.28 6.97
N PHE A 137 0.72 -6.08 5.99
CA PHE A 137 2.07 -6.18 5.45
C PHE A 137 2.04 -5.72 4.00
N VAL A 138 3.03 -4.91 3.61
CA VAL A 138 3.28 -4.52 2.23
C VAL A 138 4.70 -4.94 1.89
N GLY A 139 4.83 -5.89 0.98
CA GLY A 139 6.11 -6.45 0.56
C GLY A 139 6.45 -6.09 -0.89
N GLU A 140 7.75 -6.08 -1.17
CA GLU A 140 8.32 -6.01 -2.52
C GLU A 140 9.35 -7.12 -2.72
N VAL A 141 9.74 -7.32 -3.97
CA VAL A 141 10.81 -8.22 -4.39
C VAL A 141 11.77 -7.46 -5.28
N VAL A 142 13.07 -7.61 -5.03
CA VAL A 142 14.15 -6.96 -5.80
C VAL A 142 15.14 -8.01 -6.31
N ASP A 143 15.92 -7.69 -7.34
CA ASP A 143 16.91 -8.65 -7.85
C ASP A 143 18.10 -8.79 -6.89
N LYS A 144 18.56 -10.03 -6.66
CA LYS A 144 19.66 -10.35 -5.74
C LYS A 144 20.94 -9.63 -6.22
N GLY A 145 21.55 -8.80 -5.38
CA GLY A 145 22.71 -7.97 -5.74
C GLY A 145 22.37 -6.56 -6.25
N SER A 146 21.09 -6.21 -6.38
CA SER A 146 20.66 -4.81 -6.61
C SER A 146 20.75 -3.95 -5.36
N SER A 147 21.35 -4.48 -4.29
CA SER A 147 21.79 -3.69 -3.15
C SER A 147 22.90 -2.75 -3.59
N LYS A 148 22.51 -1.57 -4.11
CA LYS A 148 23.17 -0.38 -3.59
C LYS A 148 23.09 -0.51 -2.08
N LYS A 149 24.23 -0.82 -1.44
CA LYS A 149 24.45 -0.46 -0.04
C LYS A 149 24.19 1.04 0.01
N GLU A 150 22.94 1.46 0.22
CA GLU A 150 22.71 2.72 0.88
C GLU A 150 23.34 2.53 2.25
N LYS A 151 24.60 3.00 2.38
CA LYS A 151 25.12 3.38 3.68
C LYS A 151 23.97 4.14 4.34
N LYS A 152 23.55 3.69 5.53
CA LYS A 152 22.71 4.48 6.42
C LYS A 152 23.51 5.76 6.76
N ALA A 153 23.51 6.73 5.85
CA ALA A 153 23.25 8.08 6.28
C ALA A 153 21.87 7.99 6.91
N ASP A 154 21.71 8.55 8.10
CA ASP A 154 20.41 8.72 8.72
C ASP A 154 19.60 9.60 7.77
N LYS A 155 18.98 8.97 6.77
CA LYS A 155 18.35 9.61 5.63
C LYS A 155 17.05 10.11 6.23
N PHE A 156 17.08 11.36 6.71
CA PHE A 156 15.92 12.05 7.24
C PHE A 156 14.78 11.82 6.25
N LYS A 157 13.90 10.88 6.60
CA LYS A 157 12.84 10.47 5.70
C LYS A 157 11.87 11.62 5.73
N LEU A 158 11.88 12.44 4.68
CA LEU A 158 10.90 13.50 4.51
C LEU A 158 9.52 12.83 4.61
N MET A 159 8.82 13.14 5.69
CA MET A 159 7.47 12.65 5.94
C MET A 159 6.53 13.79 5.63
N HIS A 160 5.64 13.54 4.69
CA HIS A 160 4.53 14.43 4.43
C HIS A 160 3.46 14.28 5.51
N ALA A 161 2.76 15.37 5.81
CA ALA A 161 1.49 15.27 6.50
C ALA A 161 0.54 14.33 5.75
N LYS A 162 -0.35 13.65 6.47
CA LYS A 162 -1.33 12.76 5.85
C LYS A 162 -2.20 13.56 4.88
N GLY A 163 -2.30 13.10 3.63
CA GLY A 163 -3.13 13.74 2.60
C GLY A 163 -2.38 14.76 1.73
N VAL A 164 -1.13 15.11 2.04
CA VAL A 164 -0.29 15.93 1.15
C VAL A 164 0.69 15.05 0.37
N LYS A 165 1.05 15.48 -0.83
CA LYS A 165 1.98 14.77 -1.72
C LYS A 165 2.84 15.76 -2.49
N ASP A 166 4.05 15.32 -2.80
CA ASP A 166 4.89 15.99 -3.79
C ASP A 166 4.43 15.65 -5.21
N PHE A 167 4.68 16.55 -6.15
CA PHE A 167 4.49 16.32 -7.58
C PHE A 167 5.85 16.27 -8.25
N PRO A 168 6.27 15.12 -8.81
CA PRO A 168 7.56 15.00 -9.49
C PRO A 168 7.57 15.81 -10.81
N PRO A 169 8.76 16.10 -11.37
CA PRO A 169 8.90 16.94 -12.56
C PRO A 169 8.00 16.52 -13.73
N GLU A 170 7.91 15.23 -14.02
CA GLU A 170 7.07 14.68 -15.09
C GLU A 170 5.59 15.01 -14.91
N GLU A 171 5.06 14.94 -13.68
CA GLU A 171 3.67 15.30 -13.38
C GLU A 171 3.48 16.83 -13.38
N LYS A 172 4.42 17.55 -12.77
CA LYS A 172 4.31 19.01 -12.60
C LYS A 172 4.36 19.73 -13.95
N ILE A 173 5.24 19.31 -14.86
CA ILE A 173 5.33 19.87 -16.23
C ILE A 173 3.99 19.73 -16.96
N ILE A 174 3.34 18.56 -16.88
CA ILE A 174 2.04 18.34 -17.52
C ILE A 174 0.96 19.21 -16.86
N ARG A 175 0.94 19.30 -15.53
CA ARG A 175 -0.01 20.15 -14.80
C ARG A 175 0.13 21.62 -15.16
N GLU A 176 1.35 22.14 -15.29
CA GLU A 176 1.59 23.53 -15.68
C GLU A 176 1.09 23.82 -17.09
N LYS A 177 1.22 22.88 -18.04
CA LYS A 177 0.63 23.01 -19.38
C LYS A 177 -0.89 23.14 -19.34
N ILE A 178 -1.55 22.36 -18.47
CA ILE A 178 -3.00 22.42 -18.29
C ILE A 178 -3.40 23.76 -17.65
N ILE A 179 -2.73 24.14 -16.56
CA ILE A 179 -3.03 25.38 -15.83
C ILE A 179 -2.85 26.61 -16.73
N SER A 180 -1.75 26.68 -17.49
CA SER A 180 -1.48 27.79 -18.42
C SER A 180 -2.54 27.88 -19.52
N SER A 181 -2.98 26.75 -20.06
CA SER A 181 -4.07 26.72 -21.07
C SER A 181 -5.37 27.28 -20.48
N ILE A 182 -5.72 26.87 -19.25
CA ILE A 182 -6.93 27.36 -18.56
C ILE A 182 -6.81 28.87 -18.29
N LYS A 183 -5.69 29.33 -17.73
CA LYS A 183 -5.43 30.75 -17.45
C LYS A 183 -5.60 31.62 -18.70
N SER A 184 -4.99 31.20 -19.81
CA SER A 184 -5.08 31.91 -21.10
C SER A 184 -6.52 32.08 -21.57
N VAL A 185 -7.36 31.07 -21.36
CA VAL A 185 -8.80 31.17 -21.68
C VAL A 185 -9.46 32.22 -20.77
N PHE A 186 -9.29 32.15 -19.45
CA PHE A 186 -9.89 33.15 -18.54
C PHE A 186 -9.45 34.58 -18.86
N GLU A 187 -8.17 34.79 -19.12
CA GLU A 187 -7.62 36.10 -19.47
C GLU A 187 -8.22 36.64 -20.79
N ASN A 188 -8.41 35.78 -21.80
CA ASN A 188 -9.06 36.17 -23.07
C ASN A 188 -10.53 36.59 -22.90
N TYR A 189 -11.20 36.14 -21.83
CA TYR A 189 -12.56 36.54 -21.49
C TYR A 189 -12.61 37.70 -20.49
N GLY A 190 -11.48 38.37 -20.24
CA GLY A 190 -11.41 39.58 -19.41
C GLY A 190 -11.33 39.33 -17.91
N PHE A 191 -11.06 38.10 -17.47
CA PHE A 191 -10.83 37.81 -16.05
C PHE A 191 -9.38 38.16 -15.68
N ASN A 192 -9.22 39.01 -14.66
CA ASN A 192 -7.91 39.36 -14.15
C ASN A 192 -7.44 38.33 -13.11
N PRO A 193 -6.17 37.86 -13.18
CA PRO A 193 -5.63 36.95 -12.19
C PRO A 193 -5.56 37.64 -10.82
N PHE A 194 -6.11 36.99 -9.80
CA PHE A 194 -6.05 37.44 -8.42
C PHE A 194 -5.79 36.25 -7.51
N GLU A 195 -4.79 36.37 -6.64
CA GLU A 195 -4.42 35.31 -5.69
C GLU A 195 -4.57 35.84 -4.27
N THR A 196 -5.36 35.13 -3.47
CA THR A 196 -5.49 35.36 -2.04
C THR A 196 -4.58 34.42 -1.25
N PRO A 197 -4.20 34.78 0.00
CA PRO A 197 -3.43 33.90 0.87
C PRO A 197 -4.08 32.52 1.09
N VAL A 198 -3.26 31.49 1.32
CA VAL A 198 -3.73 30.13 1.67
C VAL A 198 -4.08 30.02 3.16
N ILE A 199 -3.48 30.86 3.99
CA ILE A 199 -3.72 30.95 5.43
C ILE A 199 -4.47 32.24 5.70
N GLU A 200 -5.53 32.16 6.48
CA GLU A 200 -6.39 33.30 6.82
C GLU A 200 -6.69 33.34 8.32
N ARG A 201 -7.16 34.50 8.82
CA ARG A 201 -7.64 34.59 10.20
C ARG A 201 -8.84 33.68 10.42
N LEU A 202 -8.87 33.01 11.58
CA LEU A 202 -9.93 32.05 11.85
C LEU A 202 -11.32 32.71 11.96
N ASP A 203 -11.42 33.96 12.43
CA ASP A 203 -12.67 34.73 12.46
C ASP A 203 -13.18 35.05 11.04
N ASN A 204 -12.32 35.42 10.10
CA ASN A 204 -12.66 35.60 8.69
C ASN A 204 -13.24 34.32 8.06
N LEU A 205 -12.58 33.17 8.29
CA LEU A 205 -13.07 31.88 7.80
C LEU A 205 -14.43 31.49 8.42
N LYS A 206 -14.71 31.94 9.65
CA LYS A 206 -15.96 31.68 10.36
C LYS A 206 -17.09 32.63 9.96
N ALA A 207 -16.77 33.85 9.54
CA ALA A 207 -17.77 34.86 9.20
C ALA A 207 -18.76 34.38 8.12
N LYS A 208 -18.29 33.55 7.19
CA LYS A 208 -19.11 32.95 6.13
C LYS A 208 -20.19 31.99 6.64
N PHE A 209 -19.97 31.38 7.81
CA PHE A 209 -20.89 30.43 8.44
C PHE A 209 -21.78 31.08 9.53
N ALA A 210 -21.76 32.42 9.64
CA ALA A 210 -22.55 33.17 10.63
C ALA A 210 -24.07 33.01 10.48
N ALA A 211 -24.56 32.29 9.46
CA ALA A 211 -25.97 31.92 9.28
C ALA A 211 -26.40 30.66 10.09
N GLY A 212 -25.83 30.46 11.29
CA GLY A 212 -26.47 29.65 12.35
C GLY A 212 -26.44 28.13 12.21
N GLU A 213 -25.83 27.56 11.17
CA GLU A 213 -25.61 26.11 11.08
C GLU A 213 -24.13 25.80 11.33
N GLU A 214 -23.83 25.00 12.35
CA GLU A 214 -22.55 24.29 12.42
C GLU A 214 -22.44 23.36 11.21
N SER A 215 -22.07 23.90 10.06
CA SER A 215 -21.85 23.09 8.87
C SER A 215 -20.67 22.14 9.12
N ASP A 216 -20.77 20.92 8.61
CA ASP A 216 -19.69 19.92 8.72
C ASP A 216 -18.34 20.46 8.23
N ALA A 217 -18.37 21.42 7.30
CA ALA A 217 -17.19 22.12 6.78
C ALA A 217 -16.37 22.82 7.88
N PHE A 218 -17.01 23.37 8.91
CA PHE A 218 -16.31 24.01 10.03
C PHE A 218 -15.43 23.03 10.81
N LYS A 219 -15.94 21.81 11.03
CA LYS A 219 -15.24 20.75 11.77
C LYS A 219 -14.04 20.19 10.99
N GLU A 220 -14.00 20.44 9.69
CA GLU A 220 -12.96 19.98 8.78
C GLU A 220 -11.87 21.02 8.50
N ILE A 221 -12.00 22.26 9.00
CA ILE A 221 -10.97 23.30 8.83
C ILE A 221 -9.71 22.90 9.60
N PHE A 222 -8.57 22.88 8.91
CA PHE A 222 -7.27 22.75 9.55
C PHE A 222 -6.91 24.08 10.23
N THR A 223 -6.89 24.09 11.57
CA THR A 223 -6.60 25.26 12.39
C THR A 223 -5.25 25.14 13.10
N PHE A 224 -4.61 26.28 13.34
CA PHE A 224 -3.34 26.35 14.08
C PHE A 224 -3.13 27.76 14.66
N LYS A 225 -2.18 27.87 15.59
CA LYS A 225 -1.68 29.14 16.09
C LYS A 225 -0.30 29.43 15.55
N ASP A 226 -0.04 30.70 15.26
CA ASP A 226 1.32 31.15 14.95
C ASP A 226 2.09 31.57 16.20
N GLN A 227 3.35 32.03 16.02
CA GLN A 227 4.21 32.48 17.12
C GLN A 227 3.65 33.68 17.90
N GLY A 228 2.71 34.42 17.32
CA GLY A 228 2.02 35.54 17.97
C GLY A 228 0.71 35.12 18.64
N GLU A 229 0.47 33.81 18.83
CA GLU A 229 -0.73 33.25 19.43
C GLU A 229 -2.04 33.60 18.70
N ARG A 230 -1.96 33.96 17.41
CA ARG A 230 -3.13 34.31 16.59
C ARG A 230 -3.79 33.04 16.06
N ASP A 231 -5.11 32.98 16.12
CA ASP A 231 -5.88 31.86 15.58
C ASP A 231 -5.98 31.96 14.05
N LEU A 232 -5.44 30.96 13.37
CA LEU A 232 -5.37 30.88 11.91
C LEU A 232 -5.97 29.56 11.41
N GLY A 233 -6.34 29.54 10.13
CA GLY A 233 -6.77 28.33 9.45
C GLY A 233 -6.28 28.28 8.00
N LEU A 234 -6.18 27.07 7.45
CA LEU A 234 -6.03 26.88 6.01
C LEU A 234 -7.38 27.13 5.33
N ARG A 235 -7.39 27.91 4.25
CA ARG A 235 -8.58 28.08 3.41
C ARG A 235 -9.00 26.72 2.84
N PHE A 236 -10.29 26.42 2.91
CA PHE A 236 -10.88 25.20 2.35
C PHE A 236 -11.54 25.45 0.99
N GLU A 237 -11.71 26.72 0.60
CA GLU A 237 -12.22 27.16 -0.69
C GLU A 237 -11.62 28.52 -1.11
N LEU A 238 -12.01 29.02 -2.29
CA LEU A 238 -11.46 30.26 -2.87
C LEU A 238 -12.36 31.50 -2.66
N THR A 239 -13.57 31.32 -2.13
CA THR A 239 -14.47 32.43 -1.80
C THR A 239 -14.52 32.63 -0.29
N LEU A 240 -14.05 33.77 0.18
CA LEU A 240 -14.18 34.20 1.59
C LEU A 240 -15.53 34.90 1.79
#